data_AF-A0A1V5NJH5-F1
#
_entry.id   AF-A0A1V5NJH5-F1
#
_cell.length_a   1.000
_cell.length_b   1.000
_cell.length_c   1.000
_cell.angle_alpha   90.00
_cell.angle_beta   90.00
_cell.angle_gamma   90.00
#
_symmetry.space_group_name_H-M   'P 1'
#
loop_
_entity.id
_entity.type
_entity.pdbx_description
1 polymer ?
#
loop_
_entity_poly.entity_id
_entity_poly.type
_entity_poly.pdbx_seq_one_letter_code
_entity_poly.pdbx_strand_id
1 'polypeptide(L)'
;MTIASITEAKTIFRRRSAFTMIEMIASIAVALVVFLLIYKLLSGVRNHYMYGTVNLQNLQDARLAINHLRRDFSSACPRFKDGGSPANAYIYVNRLRKYVFKDPPGWASQYGDPIQITPNGLSFFRFEFDAGSKPRVELVQYQFDAATKTLKRKYKGSERAFKGFEAVEFRLYTHMVNPAVPLLWVRLLIHEGKEMYGSANIGKPLELTTTISSNFVSSSLNNLTWNYETYHN
;
A
#
# COMPACT_ATOMS: atom_id res chain seq x y z
N MET A 1 -52.85 -30.57 93.95
CA MET A 1 -51.69 -29.81 93.47
C MET A 1 -51.24 -30.43 92.13
N THR A 2 -51.87 -30.05 91.02
CA THR A 2 -51.36 -29.11 89.96
C THR A 2 -50.11 -29.67 89.26
N ILE A 3 -50.22 -30.48 88.19
CA ILE A 3 -50.54 -30.20 86.76
C ILE A 3 -49.62 -29.16 86.09
N ALA A 4 -48.72 -29.70 85.24
CA ALA A 4 -48.15 -29.24 83.97
C ALA A 4 -47.93 -27.75 83.67
N SER A 5 -46.75 -27.42 83.13
CA SER A 5 -46.67 -27.02 81.70
C SER A 5 -45.23 -27.05 81.19
N ILE A 6 -45.06 -27.75 80.07
CA ILE A 6 -43.88 -27.70 79.20
C ILE A 6 -44.09 -26.47 78.31
N THR A 7 -43.23 -25.45 78.42
CA THR A 7 -43.27 -24.27 77.54
C THR A 7 -42.07 -24.28 76.58
N GLU A 8 -42.38 -24.72 75.37
CA GLU A 8 -41.94 -24.13 74.08
C GLU A 8 -40.44 -23.87 73.84
N ALA A 9 -39.76 -24.89 73.32
CA ALA A 9 -38.62 -24.69 72.44
C ALA A 9 -39.11 -24.13 71.10
N LYS A 10 -39.06 -22.80 70.95
CA LYS A 10 -39.36 -22.09 69.70
C LYS A 10 -38.19 -22.29 68.73
N THR A 11 -38.19 -23.42 68.02
CA THR A 11 -37.29 -23.63 66.88
C THR A 11 -37.67 -22.67 65.77
N ILE A 12 -36.83 -21.65 65.55
CA ILE A 12 -36.87 -20.80 64.37
C ILE A 12 -36.48 -21.68 63.18
N PHE A 13 -37.45 -22.39 62.62
CA PHE A 13 -37.32 -22.96 61.29
C PHE A 13 -37.19 -21.81 60.30
N ARG A 14 -35.93 -21.48 59.95
CA ARG A 14 -35.59 -20.75 58.72
C ARG A 14 -36.45 -21.34 57.60
N ARG A 15 -37.37 -20.56 57.03
CA ARG A 15 -38.01 -20.88 55.76
C ARG A 15 -36.90 -21.10 54.74
N ARG A 16 -36.55 -22.36 54.46
CA ARG A 16 -35.93 -22.71 53.19
C ARG A 16 -37.02 -22.54 52.16
N SER A 17 -37.15 -21.35 51.58
CA SER A 17 -37.93 -21.20 50.35
C SER A 17 -37.16 -21.95 49.28
N ALA A 18 -37.58 -23.18 48.98
CA ALA A 18 -37.13 -23.86 47.78
C ALA A 18 -37.54 -22.97 46.59
N PHE A 19 -36.56 -22.61 45.76
CA PHE A 19 -36.77 -21.85 44.53
C PHE A 19 -37.90 -22.50 43.73
N THR A 20 -38.90 -21.73 43.33
CA THR A 20 -39.97 -22.28 42.48
C THR A 20 -39.39 -22.60 41.09
N MET A 21 -39.85 -23.66 40.44
CA MET A 21 -39.35 -24.08 39.11
C MET A 21 -39.42 -22.93 38.09
N ILE A 22 -40.42 -22.05 38.24
CA ILE A 22 -40.62 -20.84 37.45
C ILE A 22 -39.49 -19.83 37.65
N GLU A 23 -39.08 -19.56 38.89
CA GLU A 23 -37.94 -18.67 39.18
C GLU A 23 -36.62 -19.24 38.61
N MET A 24 -36.47 -20.57 38.61
CA MET A 24 -35.29 -21.22 38.02
C MET A 24 -35.26 -21.06 36.49
N ILE A 25 -36.39 -21.28 35.81
CA ILE A 25 -36.51 -21.08 34.36
C ILE A 25 -36.29 -19.61 33.98
N ALA A 26 -36.88 -18.68 34.74
CA ALA A 26 -36.70 -17.25 34.51
C ALA A 26 -35.22 -16.83 34.68
N SER A 27 -34.55 -17.34 35.70
CA SER A 27 -33.12 -17.08 35.93
C SER A 27 -32.24 -17.61 34.81
N ILE A 28 -32.52 -18.82 34.31
CA ILE A 28 -31.82 -19.41 33.17
C ILE A 28 -32.07 -18.59 31.91
N ALA A 29 -33.30 -18.18 31.63
CA ALA A 29 -33.65 -17.37 30.46
C ALA A 29 -32.92 -16.02 30.46
N VAL A 30 -32.90 -15.32 31.60
CA VAL A 30 -32.16 -14.06 31.76
C VAL A 30 -30.66 -14.28 31.56
N ALA A 31 -30.08 -15.32 32.17
CA ALA A 31 -28.67 -15.66 32.00
C ALA A 31 -28.33 -15.94 30.52
N LEU A 32 -29.19 -16.65 29.80
CA LEU A 32 -29.00 -16.98 28.39
C LEU A 32 -29.05 -15.72 27.51
N VAL A 33 -29.98 -14.80 27.78
CA VAL A 33 -30.06 -13.50 27.09
C VAL A 33 -28.80 -12.67 27.34
N VAL A 34 -28.33 -12.59 28.58
CA VAL A 34 -27.09 -11.89 28.92
C VAL A 34 -25.89 -12.52 28.21
N PHE A 35 -25.80 -13.85 28.20
CA PHE A 35 -24.74 -14.56 27.46
C PHE A 35 -24.78 -14.29 25.95
N LEU A 36 -25.97 -14.27 25.34
CA LEU A 36 -26.13 -13.94 23.92
C LEU A 36 -25.73 -12.49 23.61
N LEU A 37 -26.04 -11.55 24.49
CA LEU A 37 -25.63 -10.15 24.36
C LEU A 37 -24.11 -10.00 24.45
N ILE A 38 -23.48 -10.63 25.45
CA ILE A 38 -22.03 -10.63 25.60
C ILE A 38 -21.36 -11.29 24.38
N TYR A 39 -21.90 -12.41 23.90
CA TYR A 39 -21.38 -13.10 22.72
C TYR A 39 -21.47 -12.23 21.46
N LYS A 40 -22.61 -11.57 21.22
CA LYS A 40 -22.76 -10.63 20.11
C LYS A 40 -21.77 -9.47 20.22
N LEU A 41 -21.58 -8.93 21.42
CA LEU A 41 -20.64 -7.84 21.65
C LEU A 41 -19.19 -8.27 21.44
N LEU A 42 -18.76 -9.41 22.00
CA LEU A 42 -17.41 -9.95 21.78
C LEU A 42 -17.15 -10.26 20.31
N SER A 43 -18.13 -10.84 19.61
CA SER A 43 -18.04 -11.14 18.19
C SER A 43 -17.89 -9.86 17.36
N GLY A 44 -18.69 -8.83 17.66
CA GLY A 44 -18.58 -7.51 17.03
C GLY A 44 -17.22 -6.85 17.25
N VAL A 45 -16.75 -6.81 18.51
CA VAL A 45 -15.43 -6.23 18.85
C VAL A 45 -14.30 -7.00 18.19
N ARG A 46 -14.34 -8.33 18.18
CA ARG A 46 -13.32 -9.16 17.52
C ARG A 46 -13.25 -8.86 16.03
N ASN A 47 -14.40 -8.77 15.36
CA ASN A 47 -14.44 -8.46 13.94
C ASN A 47 -13.90 -7.05 13.67
N HIS A 48 -14.28 -6.04 14.47
CA HIS A 48 -13.74 -4.69 14.34
C HIS A 48 -12.21 -4.63 14.55
N TYR A 49 -11.69 -5.37 15.52
CA TYR A 49 -10.26 -5.44 15.76
C TYR A 49 -9.52 -6.10 14.58
N MET A 50 -10.03 -7.23 14.09
CA MET A 50 -9.45 -7.91 12.92
C MET A 50 -9.46 -7.04 11.66
N TYR A 51 -10.53 -6.28 11.41
CA TYR A 51 -10.55 -5.33 10.29
C TYR A 51 -9.56 -4.19 10.48
N GLY A 52 -9.42 -3.69 11.71
CA GLY A 52 -8.45 -2.66 12.04
C GLY A 52 -7.00 -3.12 11.78
N THR A 53 -6.65 -4.34 12.18
CA THR A 53 -5.29 -4.88 12.00
C THR A 53 -4.95 -5.09 10.52
N VAL A 54 -5.87 -5.63 9.72
CA VAL A 54 -5.64 -5.85 8.28
C VAL A 54 -5.49 -4.51 7.54
N ASN A 55 -6.31 -3.51 7.88
CA ASN A 55 -6.18 -2.17 7.30
C ASN A 55 -4.81 -1.51 7.64
N LEU A 56 -4.34 -1.67 8.88
CA LEU A 56 -3.02 -1.17 9.27
C LEU A 56 -1.88 -1.87 8.52
N GLN A 57 -1.98 -3.18 8.32
CA GLN A 57 -0.98 -3.94 7.56
C GLN A 57 -0.93 -3.49 6.10
N ASN A 58 -2.08 -3.34 5.45
CA ASN A 58 -2.14 -2.86 4.06
C ASN A 58 -1.63 -1.43 3.92
N LEU A 59 -1.90 -0.58 4.92
CA LEU A 59 -1.36 0.79 4.97
C LEU A 59 0.16 0.79 5.15
N GLN A 60 0.71 -0.12 5.96
CA GLN A 60 2.16 -0.30 6.10
C GLN A 60 2.80 -0.75 4.78
N ASP A 61 2.19 -1.71 4.08
CA ASP A 61 2.64 -2.16 2.76
C ASP A 61 2.56 -1.05 1.71
N ALA A 62 1.51 -0.22 1.74
CA ALA A 62 1.37 0.95 0.88
C ALA A 62 2.49 1.98 1.12
N ARG A 63 2.77 2.30 2.39
CA ARG A 63 3.86 3.21 2.77
C ARG A 63 5.22 2.65 2.33
N LEU A 64 5.44 1.36 2.51
CA LEU A 64 6.65 0.68 2.09
C LEU A 64 6.82 0.72 0.56
N ALA A 65 5.75 0.47 -0.19
CA ALA A 65 5.73 0.57 -1.65
C ALA A 65 6.11 1.97 -2.12
N ILE A 66 5.56 3.01 -1.51
CA ILE A 66 5.88 4.40 -1.82
C ILE A 66 7.31 4.75 -1.46
N ASN A 67 7.82 4.30 -0.32
CA ASN A 67 9.20 4.55 0.06
C ASN A 67 10.17 3.92 -0.96
N HIS A 68 9.87 2.72 -1.45
CA HIS A 68 10.62 2.11 -2.55
C HIS A 68 10.50 2.91 -3.85
N LEU A 69 9.28 3.28 -4.25
CA LEU A 69 9.05 4.09 -5.45
C LEU A 69 9.79 5.43 -5.37
N ARG A 70 9.74 6.12 -4.24
CA ARG A 70 10.43 7.39 -4.02
C ARG A 70 11.94 7.22 -4.13
N ARG A 71 12.49 6.21 -3.44
CA ARG A 71 13.92 5.90 -3.51
C ARG A 71 14.34 5.61 -4.94
N ASP A 72 13.62 4.74 -5.64
CA ASP A 72 13.99 4.29 -6.98
C ASP A 72 13.82 5.41 -8.00
N PHE A 73 12.69 6.11 -7.97
CA PHE A 73 12.35 7.14 -8.96
C PHE A 73 13.14 8.44 -8.75
N SER A 74 13.58 8.77 -7.53
CA SER A 74 14.44 9.94 -7.30
C SER A 74 15.74 9.93 -8.13
N SER A 75 16.23 8.73 -8.41
CA SER A 75 17.40 8.42 -9.23
C SER A 75 17.06 7.93 -10.64
N ALA A 76 15.81 8.06 -11.09
CA ALA A 76 15.39 7.56 -12.39
C ALA A 76 16.06 8.34 -13.52
N CYS A 77 16.54 7.62 -14.53
CA CYS A 77 17.15 8.16 -15.73
C CYS A 77 16.71 7.37 -16.97
N PRO A 78 16.69 8.01 -18.15
CA PRO A 78 16.67 7.27 -19.40
C PRO A 78 18.01 6.56 -19.59
N ARG A 79 18.03 5.38 -20.22
CA ARG A 79 19.27 4.68 -20.53
C ARG A 79 19.72 5.01 -21.95
N PHE A 80 20.93 5.55 -22.06
CA PHE A 80 21.59 5.77 -23.33
C PHE A 80 22.27 4.48 -23.78
N LYS A 81 22.22 4.19 -25.08
CA LYS A 81 22.95 3.07 -25.70
C LYS A 81 24.18 3.60 -26.41
N ASP A 82 25.21 2.76 -26.49
CA ASP A 82 26.36 3.04 -27.32
C ASP A 82 25.93 3.11 -28.79
N GLY A 83 25.94 4.33 -29.34
CA GLY A 83 25.58 4.61 -30.73
C GLY A 83 26.64 4.20 -31.74
N GLY A 84 27.67 3.45 -31.32
CA GLY A 84 28.82 3.07 -32.13
C GLY A 84 29.66 4.28 -32.51
N SER A 85 29.58 4.72 -33.77
CA SER A 85 30.32 5.90 -34.26
C SER A 85 29.93 7.16 -33.47
N PRO A 86 30.90 8.04 -33.12
CA PRO A 86 30.66 9.25 -32.32
C PRO A 86 29.56 10.16 -32.88
N ALA A 87 29.43 10.23 -34.21
CA ALA A 87 28.42 11.05 -34.87
C ALA A 87 26.99 10.52 -34.63
N ASN A 88 26.81 9.19 -34.65
CA ASN A 88 25.51 8.57 -34.42
C ASN A 88 25.14 8.59 -32.93
N ALA A 89 26.12 8.38 -32.05
CA ALA A 89 25.94 8.48 -30.60
C ALA A 89 25.38 9.85 -30.19
N TYR A 90 25.93 10.94 -30.73
CA TYR A 90 25.44 12.29 -30.45
C TYR A 90 23.97 12.50 -30.88
N ILE A 91 23.60 12.02 -32.07
CA ILE A 91 22.22 12.14 -32.58
C ILE A 91 21.24 11.37 -31.69
N TYR A 92 21.61 10.17 -31.25
CA TYR A 92 20.75 9.31 -30.44
C TYR A 92 20.57 9.87 -29.03
N VAL A 93 21.66 10.32 -28.42
CA VAL A 93 21.65 11.03 -27.13
C VAL A 93 20.75 12.26 -27.17
N ASN A 94 20.93 13.13 -28.17
CA ASN A 94 20.15 14.35 -28.30
C ASN A 94 18.64 14.05 -28.51
N ARG A 95 18.32 12.96 -29.22
CA ARG A 95 16.94 12.52 -29.39
C ARG A 95 16.33 12.02 -28.07
N LEU A 96 17.06 11.23 -27.29
CA LEU A 96 16.59 10.74 -25.99
C LEU A 96 16.44 11.86 -24.95
N ARG A 97 17.31 12.88 -24.98
CA ARG A 97 17.16 14.09 -24.14
C ARG A 97 15.84 14.82 -24.41
N LYS A 98 15.40 14.88 -25.67
CA LYS A 98 14.11 15.50 -26.03
C LYS A 98 12.91 14.63 -25.66
N TYR A 99 13.08 13.31 -25.63
CA TYR A 99 12.02 12.34 -25.39
C TYR A 99 12.40 11.38 -24.25
N VAL A 100 12.55 11.92 -23.03
CA VAL A 100 12.91 11.15 -21.84
C VAL A 100 11.81 10.15 -21.46
N PHE A 101 10.55 10.49 -21.76
CA PHE A 101 9.39 9.64 -21.55
C PHE A 101 8.91 9.03 -22.87
N LYS A 102 8.48 7.78 -22.81
CA LYS A 102 8.02 7.03 -23.98
C LYS A 102 6.58 7.38 -24.34
N ASP A 103 6.41 8.41 -25.17
CA ASP A 103 5.17 8.71 -25.90
C ASP A 103 5.33 9.05 -27.41
N PRO A 104 6.53 9.20 -28.03
CA PRO A 104 6.59 9.54 -29.44
C PRO A 104 6.36 8.29 -30.34
N PRO A 105 5.52 8.39 -31.39
CA PRO A 105 5.38 7.33 -32.37
C PRO A 105 6.71 7.09 -33.11
N GLY A 106 7.09 5.82 -33.27
CA GLY A 106 8.30 5.43 -34.00
C GLY A 106 9.60 5.40 -33.18
N TRP A 107 9.54 5.36 -31.84
CA TRP A 107 10.75 5.17 -31.03
C TRP A 107 11.42 3.82 -31.31
N ALA A 108 12.59 3.86 -31.94
CA ALA A 108 13.40 2.68 -32.17
C ALA A 108 14.34 2.41 -30.99
N SER A 109 14.53 1.14 -30.66
CA SER A 109 15.37 0.71 -29.53
C SER A 109 16.83 1.18 -29.66
N GLN A 110 17.29 1.52 -30.86
CA GLN A 110 18.63 2.05 -31.13
C GLN A 110 18.89 3.43 -30.51
N TYR A 111 17.85 4.21 -30.19
CA TYR A 111 17.98 5.56 -29.64
C TYR A 111 18.18 5.57 -28.11
N GLY A 112 18.12 4.39 -27.48
CA GLY A 112 18.13 4.25 -26.03
C GLY A 112 16.77 3.82 -25.49
N ASP A 113 16.71 3.70 -24.17
CA ASP A 113 15.53 3.21 -23.46
C ASP A 113 14.95 4.35 -22.59
N PRO A 114 13.86 5.01 -23.05
CA PRO A 114 13.18 6.05 -22.29
C PRO A 114 12.41 5.47 -21.11
N ILE A 115 12.03 6.36 -20.18
CA ILE A 115 11.16 6.04 -19.05
C ILE A 115 9.76 5.74 -19.57
N GLN A 116 9.24 4.57 -19.24
CA GLN A 116 7.92 4.11 -19.66
C GLN A 116 6.97 4.24 -18.48
N ILE A 117 5.90 5.02 -18.67
CA ILE A 117 4.85 5.21 -17.68
C ILE A 117 3.54 4.81 -18.34
N THR A 118 2.88 3.84 -17.75
CA THR A 118 1.53 3.41 -18.13
C THR A 118 0.66 3.49 -16.87
N PRO A 119 -0.68 3.59 -17.00
CA PRO A 119 -1.55 3.69 -15.82
C PRO A 119 -1.29 2.59 -14.78
N ASN A 120 -0.97 1.36 -15.22
CA ASN A 120 -0.80 0.21 -14.33
C ASN A 120 0.65 -0.25 -14.18
N GLY A 121 1.62 0.47 -14.75
CA GLY A 121 2.99 -0.01 -14.79
C GLY A 121 4.00 1.08 -15.10
N LEU A 122 5.20 0.91 -14.55
CA LEU A 122 6.27 1.90 -14.61
C LEU A 122 7.59 1.16 -14.83
N SER A 123 8.34 1.53 -15.85
CA SER A 123 9.64 0.92 -16.18
C SER A 123 10.66 2.01 -16.48
N PHE A 124 11.76 2.02 -15.72
CA PHE A 124 12.82 3.01 -15.87
C PHE A 124 14.16 2.43 -15.41
N PHE A 125 15.24 3.08 -15.82
CA PHE A 125 16.55 2.79 -15.28
C PHE A 125 16.84 3.75 -14.13
N ARG A 126 17.64 3.30 -13.16
CA ARG A 126 18.12 4.16 -12.09
C ARG A 126 19.63 4.11 -11.96
N PHE A 127 20.20 5.23 -11.54
CA PHE A 127 21.58 5.24 -11.06
C PHE A 127 21.69 4.69 -9.66
N GLU A 128 22.67 3.82 -9.47
CA GLU A 128 23.11 3.35 -8.17
C GLU A 128 24.55 3.81 -7.96
N PHE A 129 24.74 4.60 -6.90
CA PHE A 129 26.04 5.11 -6.50
C PHE A 129 26.50 4.32 -5.28
N ASP A 130 27.46 3.42 -5.48
CA ASP A 130 28.17 2.76 -4.39
C ASP A 130 29.44 3.57 -4.05
N ALA A 131 29.81 3.61 -2.78
CA ALA A 131 30.97 4.37 -2.32
C ALA A 131 32.25 3.85 -2.99
N GLY A 132 32.87 4.69 -3.82
CA GLY A 132 34.16 4.41 -4.46
C GLY A 132 34.12 3.60 -5.75
N SER A 133 32.94 3.23 -6.27
CA SER A 133 32.83 2.58 -7.58
C SER A 133 32.18 3.48 -8.62
N LYS A 134 32.36 3.15 -9.90
CA LYS A 134 31.58 3.77 -10.97
C LYS A 134 30.09 3.54 -10.71
N PRO A 135 29.23 4.54 -10.98
CA PRO A 135 27.79 4.38 -10.89
C PRO A 135 27.32 3.27 -11.84
N ARG A 136 26.35 2.50 -11.39
CA ARG A 136 25.73 1.44 -12.19
C ARG A 136 24.33 1.85 -12.57
N VAL A 137 23.88 1.37 -13.73
CA VAL A 137 22.54 1.65 -14.24
C VAL A 137 21.74 0.36 -14.23
N GLU A 138 20.67 0.35 -13.44
CA GLU A 138 19.88 -0.85 -13.19
C GLU A 138 18.41 -0.63 -13.57
N LEU A 139 17.81 -1.64 -14.18
CA LEU A 139 16.41 -1.61 -14.57
C LEU A 139 15.52 -1.82 -13.35
N VAL A 140 14.54 -0.94 -13.19
CA VAL A 140 13.47 -1.04 -12.18
C VAL A 140 12.14 -1.12 -12.91
N GLN A 141 11.34 -2.12 -12.56
CA GLN A 141 10.00 -2.29 -13.11
C GLN A 141 8.98 -2.42 -11.99
N TYR A 142 7.88 -1.70 -12.13
CA TYR A 142 6.69 -1.81 -11.31
C TYR A 142 5.54 -2.22 -12.20
N GLN A 143 4.79 -3.25 -11.80
CA GLN A 143 3.61 -3.71 -12.50
C GLN A 143 2.51 -3.99 -11.48
N PHE A 144 1.37 -3.35 -11.66
CA PHE A 144 0.16 -3.67 -10.93
C PHE A 144 -0.58 -4.81 -11.64
N ASP A 145 -0.98 -5.80 -10.85
CA ASP A 145 -1.81 -6.92 -11.26
C ASP A 145 -3.15 -6.82 -10.53
N ALA A 146 -4.19 -6.41 -11.27
CA ALA A 146 -5.53 -6.21 -10.73
C ALA A 146 -6.20 -7.51 -10.28
N ALA A 147 -5.84 -8.66 -10.88
CA ALA A 147 -6.41 -9.95 -10.49
C ALA A 147 -5.93 -10.38 -9.12
N THR A 148 -4.64 -10.16 -8.83
CA THR A 148 -4.04 -10.51 -7.53
C THR A 148 -4.04 -9.36 -6.53
N LYS A 149 -4.47 -8.16 -6.93
CA LYS A 149 -4.43 -6.94 -6.10
C LYS A 149 -3.02 -6.65 -5.57
N THR A 150 -2.01 -6.93 -6.39
CA THR A 150 -0.60 -6.79 -6.02
C THR A 150 0.17 -5.85 -6.92
N LEU A 151 1.01 -5.01 -6.31
CA LEU A 151 2.02 -4.23 -7.00
C LEU A 151 3.35 -4.96 -6.90
N LYS A 152 3.91 -5.37 -8.03
CA LYS A 152 5.18 -6.10 -8.12
C LYS A 152 6.28 -5.15 -8.53
N ARG A 153 7.37 -5.14 -7.76
CA ARG A 153 8.62 -4.43 -8.06
C ARG A 153 9.69 -5.44 -8.43
N LYS A 154 10.26 -5.32 -9.63
CA LYS A 154 11.44 -6.09 -10.07
C LYS A 154 12.68 -5.20 -10.07
N TYR A 155 13.74 -5.67 -9.43
CA TYR A 155 15.02 -4.97 -9.33
C TYR A 155 16.16 -5.96 -9.15
N LYS A 156 17.22 -5.90 -9.98
CA LYS A 156 18.38 -6.81 -9.91
C LYS A 156 18.00 -8.30 -9.79
N GLY A 157 17.02 -8.74 -10.59
CA GLY A 157 16.50 -10.11 -10.53
C GLY A 157 15.69 -10.47 -9.28
N SER A 158 15.61 -9.57 -8.29
CA SER A 158 14.74 -9.72 -7.11
C SER A 158 13.36 -9.15 -7.37
N GLU A 159 12.33 -9.91 -6.99
CA GLU A 159 10.94 -9.46 -7.06
C GLU A 159 10.40 -9.21 -5.65
N ARG A 160 9.79 -8.04 -5.43
CA ARG A 160 9.09 -7.69 -4.21
C ARG A 160 7.64 -7.39 -4.53
N ALA A 161 6.72 -8.12 -3.91
CA ALA A 161 5.29 -7.88 -4.06
C ALA A 161 4.75 -7.10 -2.86
N PHE A 162 3.88 -6.14 -3.15
CA PHE A 162 3.10 -5.37 -2.17
C PHE A 162 1.62 -5.71 -2.39
N LYS A 163 0.87 -6.01 -1.33
CA LYS A 163 -0.52 -6.49 -1.41
C LYS A 163 -1.50 -5.44 -0.86
N GLY A 164 -2.79 -5.70 -1.03
CA GLY A 164 -3.85 -4.90 -0.41
C GLY A 164 -4.33 -3.70 -1.24
N PHE A 165 -3.97 -3.64 -2.52
CA PHE A 165 -4.41 -2.55 -3.40
C PHE A 165 -5.59 -2.96 -4.28
N GLU A 166 -6.64 -2.15 -4.29
CA GLU A 166 -7.74 -2.28 -5.23
C GLU A 166 -7.34 -1.73 -6.61
N ALA A 167 -6.66 -0.59 -6.63
CA ALA A 167 -6.18 0.05 -7.84
C ALA A 167 -4.86 0.78 -7.58
N VAL A 168 -4.00 0.78 -8.59
CA VAL A 168 -2.77 1.57 -8.62
C VAL A 168 -2.75 2.33 -9.92
N GLU A 169 -2.46 3.63 -9.84
CA GLU A 169 -2.40 4.48 -11.01
C GLU A 169 -1.12 5.30 -11.02
N PHE A 170 -0.40 5.24 -12.14
CA PHE A 170 0.76 6.07 -12.42
C PHE A 170 0.42 7.06 -13.52
N ARG A 171 0.70 8.34 -13.29
CA ARG A 171 0.60 9.38 -14.31
C ARG A 171 1.82 10.29 -14.26
N LEU A 172 2.18 10.84 -15.40
CA LEU A 172 3.14 11.94 -15.46
C LEU A 172 2.37 13.26 -15.39
N TYR A 173 2.83 14.16 -14.54
CA TYR A 173 2.24 15.48 -14.36
C TYR A 173 3.35 16.53 -14.31
N THR A 174 3.15 17.68 -14.94
CA THR A 174 4.04 18.84 -14.82
C THR A 174 3.40 19.86 -13.90
N HIS A 175 4.17 20.40 -12.95
CA HIS A 175 3.63 21.35 -11.99
C HIS A 175 3.26 22.68 -12.67
N MET A 176 2.10 23.26 -12.34
CA MET A 176 1.64 24.51 -12.97
C MET A 176 2.59 25.70 -12.76
N VAL A 177 3.30 25.75 -11.63
CA VAL A 177 4.25 26.84 -11.31
C VAL A 177 5.59 26.67 -12.04
N ASN A 178 6.00 25.43 -12.32
CA ASN A 178 7.22 25.17 -13.06
C ASN A 178 7.02 23.98 -14.02
N PRO A 179 6.68 24.25 -15.30
CA PRO A 179 6.44 23.19 -16.28
C PRO A 179 7.71 22.41 -16.63
N ALA A 180 8.89 22.91 -16.24
CA ALA A 180 10.18 22.31 -16.52
C ALA A 180 10.55 21.16 -15.57
N VAL A 181 9.72 20.88 -14.56
CA VAL A 181 9.93 19.79 -13.58
C VAL A 181 8.82 18.75 -13.73
N PRO A 182 9.10 17.59 -14.35
CA PRO A 182 8.14 16.50 -14.41
C PRO A 182 8.05 15.77 -13.06
N LEU A 183 6.83 15.49 -12.65
CA LEU A 183 6.49 14.77 -11.43
C LEU A 183 5.74 13.48 -11.78
N LEU A 184 6.20 12.37 -11.22
CA LEU A 184 5.42 11.14 -11.21
C LEU A 184 4.34 11.26 -10.15
N TRP A 185 3.09 11.24 -10.58
CA TRP A 185 1.92 11.13 -9.73
C TRP A 185 1.58 9.65 -9.55
N VAL A 186 1.47 9.24 -8.29
CA VAL A 186 1.12 7.86 -7.90
C VAL A 186 -0.11 7.91 -7.02
N ARG A 187 -1.14 7.17 -7.41
CA ARG A 187 -2.35 6.95 -6.60
C ARG A 187 -2.48 5.47 -6.26
N LEU A 188 -2.58 5.18 -4.98
CA LEU A 188 -2.83 3.83 -4.44
C LEU A 188 -4.20 3.84 -3.75
N LEU A 189 -5.13 3.04 -4.28
CA LEU A 189 -6.43 2.81 -3.66
C LEU A 189 -6.33 1.52 -2.83
N ILE A 190 -6.47 1.64 -1.51
CA ILE A 190 -6.32 0.54 -0.56
C ILE A 190 -7.72 0.11 -0.11
N HIS A 191 -8.13 -1.08 -0.54
CA HIS A 191 -9.41 -1.66 -0.19
C HIS A 191 -9.43 -3.17 -0.54
N GLU A 192 -9.74 -4.05 0.42
CA GLU A 192 -9.83 -5.49 0.09
C GLU A 192 -11.23 -5.90 -0.39
N GLY A 193 -12.14 -4.94 -0.54
CA GLY A 193 -13.47 -5.13 -1.10
C GLY A 193 -14.60 -5.06 -0.06
N LYS A 194 -15.81 -4.79 -0.57
CA LYS A 194 -17.03 -4.64 0.22
C LYS A 194 -17.41 -5.91 1.01
N GLU A 195 -16.99 -7.09 0.54
CA GLU A 195 -17.30 -8.37 1.20
C GLU A 195 -16.55 -8.56 2.52
N MET A 196 -15.32 -8.04 2.62
CA MET A 196 -14.55 -8.09 3.87
C MET A 196 -14.92 -6.94 4.80
N TYR A 197 -15.09 -5.72 4.31
CA TYR A 197 -15.20 -4.53 5.17
C TYR A 197 -16.63 -3.99 5.37
N GLY A 198 -17.62 -4.53 4.67
CA GLY A 198 -18.99 -4.03 4.69
C GLY A 198 -19.14 -2.65 4.05
N SER A 199 -20.38 -2.16 3.97
CA SER A 199 -20.73 -0.86 3.37
C SER A 199 -20.74 0.30 4.37
N ALA A 200 -20.49 0.04 5.65
CA ALA A 200 -20.49 1.05 6.72
C ALA A 200 -19.19 1.89 6.70
N ASN A 201 -19.16 3.00 7.46
CA ASN A 201 -18.06 3.97 7.53
C ASN A 201 -16.64 3.38 7.76
N ILE A 202 -16.53 2.13 8.21
CA ILE A 202 -15.28 1.41 8.49
C ILE A 202 -14.67 0.79 7.21
N GLY A 203 -15.48 0.60 6.16
CA GLY A 203 -15.06 0.02 4.87
C GLY A 203 -14.83 1.03 3.74
N LYS A 204 -14.65 2.32 4.05
CA LYS A 204 -14.33 3.30 3.00
C LYS A 204 -12.92 3.00 2.42
N PRO A 205 -12.76 3.02 1.09
CA PRO A 205 -11.46 2.84 0.48
C PRO A 205 -10.53 3.98 0.92
N LEU A 206 -9.31 3.62 1.32
CA LEU A 206 -8.29 4.59 1.66
C LEU A 206 -7.51 4.92 0.39
N GLU A 207 -7.61 6.17 -0.06
CA GLU A 207 -6.80 6.67 -1.16
C GLU A 207 -5.53 7.32 -0.61
N LEU A 208 -4.38 6.90 -1.14
CA LEU A 208 -3.10 7.49 -0.81
C LEU A 208 -2.40 7.94 -2.10
N THR A 209 -2.17 9.25 -2.17
CA THR A 209 -1.66 9.92 -3.37
C THR A 209 -0.36 10.64 -3.04
N THR A 210 0.65 10.47 -3.89
CA THR A 210 1.96 11.14 -3.75
C THR A 210 2.49 11.59 -5.10
N THR A 211 3.29 12.65 -5.08
CA THR A 211 4.09 13.09 -6.22
C THR A 211 5.57 12.86 -5.94
N ILE A 212 6.33 12.49 -6.97
CA ILE A 212 7.76 12.16 -6.86
C ILE A 212 8.50 12.78 -8.05
N SER A 213 9.55 13.55 -7.77
CA SER A 213 10.45 14.10 -8.79
C SER A 213 11.73 13.26 -8.92
N SER A 214 12.32 13.24 -10.10
CA SER A 214 13.69 12.75 -10.31
C SER A 214 14.63 13.92 -10.57
N ASN A 215 15.78 13.92 -9.88
CA ASN A 215 16.81 14.93 -10.09
C ASN A 215 17.49 14.74 -11.46
N PHE A 216 17.67 13.51 -11.92
CA PHE A 216 18.30 13.21 -13.20
C PHE A 216 17.38 13.52 -14.38
N VAL A 217 16.08 13.23 -14.27
CA VAL A 217 15.11 13.63 -15.30
C VAL A 217 15.03 15.15 -15.38
N SER A 218 14.92 15.84 -14.25
CA SER A 218 14.87 17.30 -14.22
C SER A 218 16.16 17.92 -14.80
N SER A 219 17.32 17.34 -14.47
CA SER A 219 18.59 17.75 -15.04
C SER A 219 18.66 17.50 -16.55
N SER A 220 18.19 16.34 -17.03
CA SER A 220 18.16 16.04 -18.47
C SER A 220 17.32 17.01 -19.29
N LEU A 221 16.20 17.47 -18.74
CA LEU A 221 15.30 18.39 -19.44
C LEU A 221 15.80 19.83 -19.38
N ASN A 222 16.41 20.24 -18.26
CA ASN A 222 16.76 21.64 -18.01
C ASN A 222 18.23 21.98 -18.28
N ASN A 223 19.14 21.02 -18.10
CA ASN A 223 20.59 21.21 -18.15
C ASN A 223 21.24 20.25 -19.16
N LEU A 224 21.11 20.58 -20.45
CA LEU A 224 21.68 19.79 -21.56
C LEU A 224 23.22 19.71 -21.56
N THR A 225 23.91 20.52 -20.76
CA THR A 225 25.37 20.48 -20.62
C THR A 225 25.86 19.45 -19.60
N TRP A 226 24.97 18.91 -18.76
CA TRP A 226 25.34 17.91 -17.75
C TRP A 226 25.43 16.52 -18.39
N ASN A 227 26.66 16.08 -18.69
CA ASN A 227 26.95 14.82 -19.37
C ASN A 227 27.04 13.62 -18.40
N TYR A 228 25.97 13.36 -17.64
CA TYR A 228 25.93 12.14 -16.81
C TYR A 228 25.80 10.86 -17.66
N GLU A 229 25.56 11.01 -18.96
CA GLU A 229 25.51 9.94 -19.96
C GLU A 229 26.75 9.05 -19.97
N THR A 230 27.93 9.62 -19.67
CA THR A 230 29.20 8.90 -19.59
C THR A 230 29.23 7.83 -18.50
N TYR A 231 28.31 7.90 -17.54
CA TYR A 231 28.18 6.96 -16.42
C TYR A 231 27.29 5.75 -16.70
N HIS A 232 26.80 5.58 -17.93
CA HIS A 232 26.01 4.40 -18.31
C HIS A 232 26.87 3.21 -18.75
N ASN A 233 28.18 3.42 -18.95
CA ASN A 233 29.17 2.44 -19.45
C ASN A 233 30.22 2.06 -18.41
#